data_AF-A0A1R1EZ04-F1
#
_entry.id   AF-A0A1R1EZ04-F1
#
_cell.length_a   1.000
_cell.length_b   1.000
_cell.length_c   1.000
_cell.angle_alpha   90.00
_cell.angle_beta   90.00
_cell.angle_gamma   90.00
#
_symmetry.space_group_name_H-M   'P 1'
#
loop_
_entity.id
_entity.type
_entity.pdbx_description
1 polymer ?
#
loop_
_entity_poly.entity_id
_entity_poly.type
_entity_poly.pdbx_seq_one_letter_code
_entity_poly.pdbx_strand_id
1 'polypeptide(L)'
;MLEAIDEAVSINSLIWLFLAAFMIHDFEEIITVEGWMRRNYDQVSRIVPDRAGRILKDFSNITGSQFAVAVFFEFILFIPFTYLAAEHRWMLLFTGFNTIMFIHVFTHVGQSIYLRRYTPGVVTAVLVTLPYSMYLFYRLLDAGLVNGSDLAWSIPVGAATVLPVVWIGHQCARRIAPNR
;
A
#
# COMPACT_ATOMS: atom_id res chain seq x y z
N MET A 1 20.54 -14.11 13.47
CA MET A 1 20.10 -13.65 12.12
C MET A 1 19.45 -12.27 12.21
N LEU A 2 18.40 -12.08 13.02
CA LEU A 2 17.79 -10.75 13.22
C LEU A 2 18.79 -9.73 13.78
N GLU A 3 19.54 -10.07 14.82
CA GLU A 3 20.59 -9.19 15.40
C GLU A 3 21.59 -8.67 14.36
N ALA A 4 22.04 -9.54 13.43
CA ALA A 4 22.95 -9.13 12.36
C ALA A 4 22.31 -8.15 11.36
N ILE A 5 21.00 -8.27 11.11
CA ILE A 5 20.26 -7.33 10.26
C ILE A 5 20.02 -6.02 11.02
N ASP A 6 19.75 -6.09 12.32
CA ASP A 6 19.53 -4.92 13.19
C ASP A 6 20.77 -4.03 13.28
N GLU A 7 21.95 -4.66 13.36
CA GLU A 7 23.25 -3.99 13.30
C GLU A 7 23.54 -3.42 11.90
N ALA A 8 23.17 -4.13 10.83
CA ALA A 8 23.44 -3.71 9.46
C ALA A 8 22.51 -2.58 8.97
N VAL A 9 21.27 -2.53 9.45
CA VAL A 9 20.24 -1.59 9.00
C VAL A 9 19.82 -0.70 10.16
N SER A 10 20.24 0.57 10.12
CA SER A 10 19.79 1.57 11.09
C SER A 10 18.27 1.79 11.00
N ILE A 11 17.65 2.23 12.10
CA ILE A 11 16.21 2.54 12.12
C ILE A 11 15.87 3.64 11.10
N ASN A 12 16.71 4.67 10.98
CA ASN A 12 16.49 5.74 10.00
C ASN A 12 16.51 5.21 8.57
N SER A 13 17.48 4.34 8.24
CA SER A 13 17.54 3.68 6.94
C SER A 13 16.29 2.82 6.69
N LEU A 14 15.82 2.11 7.72
CA LEU A 14 14.60 1.30 7.64
C LEU A 14 13.35 2.16 7.41
N ILE A 15 13.25 3.32 8.06
CA ILE A 15 12.18 4.29 7.81
C ILE A 15 12.21 4.77 6.37
N TRP A 16 13.39 5.13 5.83
CA TRP A 16 13.52 5.54 4.43
C TRP A 16 13.22 4.42 3.43
N LEU A 17 13.52 3.16 3.78
CA LEU A 17 13.17 1.99 2.97
C LEU A 17 11.66 1.82 2.78
N PHE A 18 10.82 2.47 3.59
CA PHE A 18 9.37 2.53 3.38
C PHE A 18 9.01 2.97 1.97
N LEU A 19 9.62 4.05 1.49
CA LEU A 19 9.34 4.61 0.17
C LEU A 19 9.73 3.63 -0.94
N ALA A 20 10.82 2.90 -0.77
CA ALA A 20 11.26 1.88 -1.70
C ALA A 20 10.33 0.65 -1.70
N ALA A 21 9.96 0.16 -0.52
CA ALA A 21 9.04 -0.97 -0.38
C ALA A 21 7.65 -0.66 -0.97
N PHE A 22 7.12 0.53 -0.67
CA PHE A 22 5.90 1.07 -1.28
C PHE A 22 6.01 1.08 -2.81
N MET A 23 7.02 1.76 -3.38
CA MET A 23 7.13 1.86 -4.83
C MET A 23 7.34 0.52 -5.53
N ILE A 24 8.08 -0.43 -4.94
CA ILE A 24 8.25 -1.77 -5.52
C ILE A 24 6.90 -2.49 -5.62
N HIS A 25 6.06 -2.37 -4.59
CA HIS A 25 4.73 -2.95 -4.58
C HIS A 25 3.82 -2.30 -5.62
N ASP A 26 3.70 -0.98 -5.56
CA ASP A 26 2.83 -0.23 -6.47
C ASP A 26 3.29 -0.30 -7.93
N PHE A 27 4.59 -0.50 -8.20
CA PHE A 27 5.05 -0.78 -9.56
C PHE A 27 4.50 -2.08 -10.10
N GLU A 28 4.42 -3.16 -9.31
CA GLU A 28 3.76 -4.39 -9.75
C GLU A 28 2.30 -4.12 -10.11
N GLU A 29 1.59 -3.36 -9.28
CA GLU A 29 0.19 -3.00 -9.54
C GLU A 29 0.05 -2.16 -10.81
N ILE A 30 0.79 -1.05 -10.95
CA ILE A 30 0.79 -0.18 -12.13
C ILE A 30 1.02 -0.98 -13.41
N ILE A 31 2.00 -1.88 -13.40
CA ILE A 31 2.37 -2.68 -14.57
C ILE A 31 1.30 -3.72 -14.91
N THR A 32 0.64 -4.30 -13.90
CA THR A 32 -0.20 -5.49 -14.11
C THR A 32 -1.70 -5.22 -14.09
N VAL A 33 -2.18 -4.15 -13.45
CA VAL A 33 -3.61 -3.89 -13.19
C VAL A 33 -4.45 -3.85 -14.46
N GLU A 34 -4.02 -3.09 -15.47
CA GLU A 34 -4.79 -2.90 -16.71
C GLU A 34 -4.88 -4.22 -17.50
N GLY A 35 -3.74 -4.87 -17.72
CA GLY A 35 -3.69 -6.14 -18.45
C GLY A 35 -4.45 -7.24 -17.71
N TRP A 36 -4.42 -7.24 -16.39
CA TRP A 36 -5.15 -8.21 -15.57
C TRP A 36 -6.66 -7.98 -15.64
N MET A 37 -7.13 -6.74 -15.49
CA MET A 37 -8.57 -6.42 -15.57
C MET A 37 -9.14 -6.82 -16.93
N ARG A 38 -8.46 -6.48 -18.03
CA ARG A 38 -8.89 -6.85 -19.39
C ARG A 38 -9.06 -8.36 -19.59
N ARG A 39 -8.21 -9.19 -18.97
CA ARG A 39 -8.27 -10.65 -19.11
C ARG A 39 -9.23 -11.33 -18.14
N ASN A 40 -9.46 -10.75 -16.97
CA ASN A 40 -10.14 -11.41 -15.86
C ASN A 40 -11.53 -10.85 -15.54
N TYR A 41 -11.91 -9.68 -16.08
CA TYR A 41 -13.16 -8.99 -15.75
C TYR A 41 -14.41 -9.89 -15.88
N ASP A 42 -14.56 -10.62 -16.98
CA ASP A 42 -15.73 -11.46 -17.21
C ASP A 42 -15.86 -12.61 -16.19
N GLN A 43 -14.73 -13.13 -15.71
CA GLN A 43 -14.73 -14.19 -14.71
C GLN A 43 -14.95 -13.62 -13.31
N VAL A 44 -14.31 -12.49 -12.99
CA VAL A 44 -14.44 -11.81 -11.70
C VAL A 44 -15.87 -11.31 -11.50
N SER A 45 -16.49 -10.73 -12.52
CA SER A 45 -17.88 -10.22 -12.47
C SER A 45 -18.93 -11.30 -12.20
N ARG A 46 -18.63 -12.58 -12.48
CA ARG A 46 -19.51 -13.71 -12.14
C ARG A 46 -19.36 -14.19 -10.70
N ILE A 47 -18.24 -13.89 -10.05
CA ILE A 47 -17.94 -14.32 -8.68
C ILE A 47 -18.32 -13.23 -7.68
N VAL A 48 -18.04 -11.97 -8.03
CA VAL A 48 -18.24 -10.82 -7.15
C VAL A 48 -19.74 -10.52 -6.97
N PRO A 49 -20.23 -10.29 -5.74
CA PRO A 49 -21.63 -9.95 -5.49
C PRO A 49 -22.08 -8.67 -6.19
N ASP A 50 -23.36 -8.60 -6.58
CA ASP A 50 -23.94 -7.45 -7.29
C ASP A 50 -23.73 -6.11 -6.58
N ARG A 51 -23.71 -6.11 -5.23
CA ARG A 51 -23.43 -4.91 -4.42
C ARG A 51 -22.06 -4.29 -4.72
N ALA A 52 -21.08 -5.11 -5.08
CA ALA A 52 -19.74 -4.70 -5.48
C ALA A 52 -19.58 -4.59 -7.02
N GLY A 53 -20.60 -4.99 -7.80
CA GLY A 53 -20.56 -4.97 -9.26
C GLY A 53 -20.37 -3.57 -9.86
N ARG A 54 -20.93 -2.52 -9.23
CA ARG A 54 -20.73 -1.14 -9.68
C ARG A 54 -19.27 -0.70 -9.51
N ILE A 55 -18.68 -1.00 -8.37
CA ILE A 55 -17.27 -0.71 -8.09
C ILE A 55 -16.38 -1.48 -9.07
N LEU A 56 -16.64 -2.78 -9.25
CA LEU A 56 -15.89 -3.60 -10.20
C LEU A 56 -15.96 -3.05 -11.63
N LYS A 57 -17.12 -2.57 -12.07
CA LYS A 57 -17.30 -1.94 -13.39
C LYS A 57 -16.58 -0.61 -13.51
N ASP A 58 -16.57 0.21 -12.46
CA ASP A 58 -15.82 1.46 -12.45
C ASP A 58 -14.31 1.21 -12.51
N PHE A 59 -13.83 0.14 -11.86
CA PHE A 59 -12.43 -0.28 -11.88
C PHE A 59 -12.03 -1.07 -13.15
N SER A 60 -12.99 -1.63 -13.91
CA SER A 60 -12.66 -2.46 -15.08
C SER A 60 -11.96 -1.71 -16.21
N ASN A 61 -12.16 -0.40 -16.25
CA ASN A 61 -11.60 0.48 -17.27
C ASN A 61 -10.41 1.29 -16.75
N ILE A 62 -9.87 0.96 -15.58
CA ILE A 62 -8.69 1.65 -15.05
C ILE A 62 -7.47 1.29 -15.89
N THR A 63 -6.73 2.31 -16.32
CA THR A 63 -5.45 2.13 -17.00
C THR A 63 -4.30 2.15 -16.00
N GLY A 64 -3.14 1.60 -16.39
CA GLY A 64 -1.93 1.69 -15.56
C GLY A 64 -1.55 3.15 -15.28
N SER A 65 -1.77 4.06 -16.24
CA SER A 65 -1.50 5.49 -16.06
C SER A 65 -2.46 6.16 -15.06
N GLN A 66 -3.73 5.78 -15.04
CA GLN A 66 -4.68 6.26 -14.05
C GLN A 66 -4.34 5.77 -12.65
N PHE A 67 -3.94 4.51 -12.54
CA PHE A 67 -3.46 3.94 -11.28
C PHE A 67 -2.20 4.68 -10.79
N ALA A 68 -1.24 4.92 -11.68
CA ALA A 68 -0.01 5.66 -11.37
C ALA A 68 -0.27 7.09 -10.85
N VAL A 69 -1.33 7.76 -11.30
CA VAL A 69 -1.70 9.07 -10.76
C VAL A 69 -2.10 8.96 -9.29
N ALA A 70 -2.87 7.93 -8.90
CA ALA A 70 -3.24 7.74 -7.49
C ALA A 70 -2.00 7.48 -6.62
N VAL A 71 -1.13 6.56 -7.06
CA VAL A 71 0.15 6.23 -6.42
C VAL A 71 1.03 7.48 -6.27
N PHE A 72 1.04 8.36 -7.27
CA PHE A 72 1.82 9.60 -7.23
C PHE A 72 1.36 10.55 -6.11
N PHE A 73 0.05 10.68 -5.87
CA PHE A 73 -0.47 11.49 -4.77
C PHE A 73 -0.10 10.91 -3.40
N GLU A 74 -0.17 9.59 -3.26
CA GLU A 74 0.28 8.90 -2.03
C GLU A 74 1.77 9.08 -1.80
N PHE A 75 2.59 8.94 -2.84
CA PHE A 75 4.03 9.12 -2.75
C PHE A 75 4.41 10.55 -2.32
N ILE A 76 3.73 11.57 -2.85
CA ILE A 76 3.89 12.97 -2.40
C ILE A 76 3.56 13.12 -0.91
N LEU A 77 2.50 12.47 -0.44
CA LEU A 77 2.15 12.47 0.99
C LEU A 77 3.24 11.78 1.82
N PHE A 78 3.74 10.64 1.38
CA PHE A 78 4.64 9.80 2.17
C PHE A 78 6.03 10.40 2.37
N ILE A 79 6.58 11.11 1.39
CA ILE A 79 7.93 11.71 1.49
C ILE A 79 8.11 12.59 2.73
N PRO A 80 7.33 13.67 2.96
CA PRO A 80 7.56 14.57 4.09
C PRO A 80 7.37 13.89 5.44
N PHE A 81 6.42 12.96 5.57
CA PHE A 81 6.19 12.25 6.83
C PHE A 81 7.21 11.14 7.09
N THR A 82 7.77 10.53 6.04
CA THR A 82 8.94 9.65 6.16
C THR A 82 10.14 10.43 6.67
N TYR A 83 10.38 11.62 6.10
CA TYR A 83 11.41 12.54 6.58
C TYR A 83 11.18 12.95 8.05
N LEU A 84 9.96 13.35 8.42
CA LEU A 84 9.63 13.73 9.80
C LEU A 84 9.80 12.55 10.79
N ALA A 85 9.50 11.33 10.37
CA ALA A 85 9.77 10.15 11.18
C ALA A 85 11.27 9.91 11.33
N ALA A 86 12.02 9.87 10.23
CA ALA A 86 13.45 9.56 10.24
C ALA A 86 14.27 10.62 11.02
N GLU A 87 14.01 11.90 10.78
CA GLU A 87 14.87 12.98 11.27
C GLU A 87 14.33 13.67 12.53
N HIS A 88 13.01 13.65 12.74
CA HIS A 88 12.35 14.36 13.84
C HIS A 88 11.59 13.46 14.82
N ARG A 89 11.64 12.13 14.61
CA ARG A 89 10.97 11.12 15.45
C ARG A 89 9.45 11.26 15.52
N TRP A 90 8.81 11.84 14.51
CA TRP A 90 7.35 11.94 14.43
C TRP A 90 6.75 10.63 13.92
N MET A 91 6.58 9.66 14.82
CA MET A 91 6.30 8.27 14.47
C MET A 91 4.83 7.95 14.18
N LEU A 92 3.87 8.65 14.79
CA LEU A 92 2.46 8.20 14.77
C LEU A 92 1.88 8.10 13.36
N LEU A 93 2.05 9.15 12.54
CA LEU A 93 1.55 9.18 11.16
C LEU A 93 2.28 8.18 10.26
N PHE A 94 3.61 8.12 10.37
CA PHE A 94 4.43 7.17 9.61
C PHE A 94 4.08 5.71 9.95
N THR A 95 3.90 5.41 11.24
CA THR A 95 3.42 4.10 11.70
C THR A 95 2.04 3.82 11.13
N GLY A 96 1.16 4.82 11.06
CA GLY A 96 -0.13 4.73 10.38
C GLY A 96 -0.02 4.33 8.91
N PHE A 97 0.93 4.90 8.16
CA PHE A 97 1.16 4.52 6.77
C PHE A 97 1.63 3.07 6.64
N ASN A 98 2.60 2.64 7.48
CA ASN A 98 3.02 1.25 7.52
C ASN A 98 1.88 0.30 7.92
N THR A 99 1.00 0.71 8.83
CA THR A 99 -0.18 -0.06 9.23
C THR A 99 -1.17 -0.24 8.09
N ILE A 100 -1.45 0.81 7.31
CA ILE A 100 -2.31 0.69 6.13
C ILE A 100 -1.66 -0.21 5.08
N MET A 101 -0.36 -0.07 4.80
CA MET A 101 0.38 -0.95 3.90
C MET A 101 0.35 -2.41 4.37
N PHE A 102 0.53 -2.65 5.66
CA PHE A 102 0.48 -3.99 6.25
C PHE A 102 -0.90 -4.63 6.10
N ILE A 103 -1.97 -3.88 6.37
CA ILE A 103 -3.35 -4.35 6.18
C ILE A 103 -3.63 -4.61 4.70
N HIS A 104 -3.14 -3.74 3.81
CA HIS A 104 -3.30 -3.84 2.35
C HIS A 104 -2.79 -5.17 1.78
N VAL A 105 -1.68 -5.70 2.31
CA VAL A 105 -1.18 -7.04 1.95
C VAL A 105 -2.27 -8.11 2.04
N PHE A 106 -3.03 -8.12 3.14
CA PHE A 106 -4.07 -9.12 3.36
C PHE A 106 -5.26 -8.95 2.42
N THR A 107 -5.46 -7.75 1.88
CA THR A 107 -6.47 -7.54 0.83
C THR A 107 -6.07 -8.26 -0.45
N HIS A 108 -4.83 -8.16 -0.89
CA HIS A 108 -4.32 -8.90 -2.07
C HIS A 108 -4.35 -10.41 -1.86
N VAL A 109 -3.88 -10.88 -0.72
CA VAL A 109 -3.91 -12.32 -0.39
C VAL A 109 -5.35 -12.83 -0.36
N GLY A 110 -6.26 -12.10 0.30
CA GLY A 110 -7.67 -12.43 0.37
C GLY A 110 -8.34 -12.46 -1.01
N GLN A 111 -8.09 -11.45 -1.84
CA GLN A 111 -8.59 -11.39 -3.22
C GLN A 111 -8.05 -12.54 -4.07
N SER A 112 -6.75 -12.83 -3.98
CA SER A 112 -6.12 -13.95 -4.71
C SER A 112 -6.69 -15.30 -4.32
N ILE A 113 -6.89 -15.55 -3.02
CA ILE A 113 -7.52 -16.78 -2.51
C ILE A 113 -8.97 -16.88 -2.97
N TYR A 114 -9.74 -15.80 -2.81
CA TYR A 114 -11.16 -15.76 -3.16
C TYR A 114 -11.39 -15.98 -4.65
N LEU A 115 -10.59 -15.35 -5.51
CA LEU A 115 -10.67 -15.47 -6.96
C LEU A 115 -9.90 -16.68 -7.53
N ARG A 116 -9.17 -17.39 -6.65
CA ARG A 116 -8.27 -18.52 -6.96
C ARG A 116 -7.33 -18.24 -8.12
N ARG A 117 -6.73 -17.05 -8.12
CA ARG A 117 -5.85 -16.56 -9.19
C ARG A 117 -4.88 -15.52 -8.64
N TYR A 118 -3.82 -15.28 -9.40
CA TYR A 118 -2.99 -14.09 -9.20
C TYR A 118 -3.87 -12.83 -9.25
N THR A 119 -3.64 -11.88 -8.35
CA THR A 119 -4.17 -10.51 -8.42
C THR A 119 -3.01 -9.52 -8.47
N PRO A 120 -3.13 -8.39 -9.19
CA PRO A 120 -2.11 -7.34 -9.20
C PRO A 120 -1.64 -7.01 -7.79
N GLY A 121 -0.31 -6.96 -7.58
CA GLY A 121 0.29 -6.59 -6.31
C GLY A 121 0.52 -7.75 -5.32
N VAL A 122 -0.06 -8.94 -5.53
CA VAL A 122 0.02 -10.02 -4.52
C VAL A 122 1.45 -10.54 -4.32
N VAL A 123 2.29 -10.54 -5.36
CA VAL A 123 3.63 -11.14 -5.27
C VAL A 123 4.52 -10.26 -4.38
N THR A 124 4.61 -8.98 -4.68
CA THR A 124 5.35 -7.99 -3.88
C THR A 124 4.68 -7.73 -2.53
N ALA A 125 3.36 -7.80 -2.42
CA ALA A 125 2.69 -7.70 -1.12
C ALA A 125 3.21 -8.76 -0.14
N VAL A 126 3.35 -10.02 -0.59
CA VAL A 126 3.82 -11.13 0.25
C VAL A 126 5.34 -11.13 0.41
N LEU A 127 6.08 -10.88 -0.68
CA LEU A 127 7.54 -11.04 -0.69
C LEU A 127 8.32 -9.78 -0.26
N VAL A 128 7.70 -8.61 -0.34
CA VAL A 128 8.35 -7.31 -0.06
C VAL A 128 7.63 -6.60 1.08
N THR A 129 6.37 -6.24 0.88
CA THR A 129 5.62 -5.39 1.83
C THR A 129 5.43 -6.09 3.18
N LEU A 130 5.02 -7.36 3.19
CA LEU A 130 4.80 -8.11 4.42
C LEU A 130 6.06 -8.23 5.29
N PRO A 131 7.20 -8.78 4.80
CA PRO A 131 8.39 -8.91 5.62
C PRO A 131 8.95 -7.54 6.04
N TYR A 132 8.90 -6.54 5.14
CA TYR A 132 9.30 -5.17 5.47
C TYR A 132 8.47 -4.59 6.61
N SER A 133 7.13 -4.61 6.49
CA SER A 133 6.24 -4.00 7.48
C SER A 133 6.32 -4.69 8.83
N MET A 134 6.43 -6.02 8.86
CA MET A 134 6.64 -6.78 10.10
C MET A 134 7.95 -6.42 10.77
N TYR A 135 9.03 -6.32 10.00
CA TYR A 135 10.35 -5.98 10.52
C TYR A 135 10.40 -4.53 11.03
N LEU A 136 9.78 -3.58 10.33
CA LEU A 136 9.65 -2.21 10.78
C LEU A 136 8.89 -2.12 12.12
N PHE A 137 7.75 -2.80 12.27
CA PHE A 137 7.03 -2.82 13.54
C PHE A 137 7.87 -3.37 14.68
N TYR A 138 8.57 -4.48 14.46
CA TYR A 138 9.50 -5.04 15.43
C TYR A 138 10.53 -4.01 15.88
N ARG A 139 11.24 -3.36 14.95
CA ARG A 139 12.29 -2.39 15.25
C ARG A 139 11.78 -1.15 15.97
N LEU A 140 10.59 -0.65 15.61
CA LEU A 140 9.99 0.52 16.26
C LEU A 140 9.55 0.22 17.69
N LEU A 141 9.00 -0.97 17.94
CA LEU A 141 8.60 -1.42 19.28
C LEU A 141 9.81 -1.70 20.16
N ASP A 142 10.80 -2.42 19.63
CA ASP A 142 12.02 -2.80 20.35
C ASP A 142 12.83 -1.57 20.79
N ALA A 143 12.94 -0.57 19.91
CA ALA A 143 13.59 0.70 20.22
C ALA A 143 12.77 1.65 21.09
N GLY A 144 11.53 1.28 21.47
CA GLY A 144 10.63 2.12 22.26
C GLY A 144 10.19 3.41 21.55
N LEU A 145 10.27 3.46 20.21
CA LEU A 145 9.83 4.60 19.40
C LEU A 145 8.31 4.63 19.21
N VAL A 146 7.68 3.48 19.34
CA VAL A 146 6.25 3.25 19.23
C VAL A 146 5.86 2.25 20.33
N ASN A 147 4.69 2.41 20.92
CA ASN A 147 4.13 1.46 21.88
C ASN A 147 2.79 0.85 21.38
N GLY A 148 2.18 -0.04 22.17
CA GLY A 148 0.91 -0.67 21.79
C GLY A 148 -0.24 0.32 21.59
N SER A 149 -0.27 1.44 22.30
CA SER A 149 -1.27 2.49 22.10
C SER A 149 -1.06 3.24 20.78
N ASP A 150 0.19 3.50 20.40
CA ASP A 150 0.51 4.13 19.11
C ASP A 150 0.11 3.22 17.95
N LEU A 151 0.32 1.90 18.08
CA LEU A 151 -0.16 0.93 17.10
C LEU A 151 -1.70 0.94 16.97
N ALA A 152 -2.43 1.01 18.09
CA ALA A 152 -3.88 1.10 18.05
C ALA A 152 -4.36 2.38 17.35
N TRP A 153 -3.72 3.52 17.64
CA TRP A 153 -4.02 4.82 17.01
C TRP A 153 -3.54 4.92 15.56
N SER A 154 -2.53 4.14 15.18
CA SER A 154 -2.00 4.12 13.81
C SER A 154 -3.07 3.71 12.78
N ILE A 155 -4.02 2.85 13.15
CA ILE A 155 -5.10 2.40 12.26
C ILE A 155 -6.02 3.57 11.87
N PRO A 156 -6.73 4.25 12.80
CA PRO A 156 -7.62 5.35 12.43
C PRO A 156 -6.84 6.55 11.86
N VAL A 157 -5.63 6.84 12.36
CA VAL A 157 -4.82 7.95 11.84
C VAL A 157 -4.35 7.68 10.41
N GLY A 158 -3.84 6.48 10.14
CA GLY A 158 -3.44 6.05 8.80
C GLY A 158 -4.63 6.05 7.84
N ALA A 159 -5.77 5.48 8.25
CA ALA A 159 -6.97 5.45 7.42
C ALA A 159 -7.51 6.86 7.12
N ALA A 160 -7.55 7.74 8.13
CA ALA A 160 -8.02 9.11 7.98
C ALA A 160 -7.14 9.97 7.07
N THR A 161 -5.89 9.57 6.83
CA THR A 161 -4.95 10.31 5.98
C THR A 161 -4.78 9.69 4.60
N VAL A 162 -4.62 8.37 4.51
CA VAL A 162 -4.38 7.67 3.23
C VAL A 162 -5.65 7.58 2.39
N LEU A 163 -6.79 7.18 2.97
CA LEU A 163 -8.02 6.95 2.20
C LEU A 163 -8.52 8.19 1.46
N PRO A 164 -8.51 9.41 2.05
CA PRO A 164 -8.86 10.61 1.31
C PRO A 164 -7.90 10.89 0.15
N VAL A 165 -6.60 10.64 0.34
CA VAL A 165 -5.58 10.88 -0.71
C VAL A 165 -5.75 9.90 -1.87
N VAL A 166 -5.95 8.61 -1.59
CA VAL A 166 -6.30 7.60 -2.61
C VAL A 166 -7.54 8.02 -3.38
N TRP A 167 -8.59 8.43 -2.67
CA TRP A 167 -9.84 8.87 -3.28
C TRP A 167 -9.63 10.08 -4.20
N ILE A 168 -8.93 11.12 -3.72
CA ILE A 168 -8.58 12.31 -4.53
C ILE A 168 -7.76 11.89 -5.75
N GLY A 169 -6.76 11.03 -5.56
CA GLY A 169 -5.89 10.52 -6.62
C GLY A 169 -6.70 9.86 -7.74
N HIS A 170 -7.64 8.98 -7.41
CA HIS A 170 -8.53 8.37 -8.40
C HIS A 170 -9.48 9.38 -9.08
N GLN A 171 -9.99 10.39 -8.37
CA GLN A 171 -10.79 11.45 -9.00
C GLN A 171 -9.97 12.28 -10.00
N CYS A 172 -8.74 12.63 -9.63
CA CYS A 172 -7.80 13.37 -10.47
C CYS A 172 -7.31 12.55 -11.67
N ALA A 173 -7.09 11.25 -11.49
CA ALA A 173 -6.64 10.33 -12.53
C ALA A 173 -7.51 10.39 -13.79
N ARG A 174 -8.84 10.46 -13.63
CA ARG A 174 -9.79 10.55 -14.75
C ARG A 174 -9.61 11.83 -15.60
N ARG A 175 -9.08 12.90 -15.01
CA ARG A 175 -8.83 14.18 -15.69
C ARG A 175 -7.42 14.26 -16.27
N ILE A 176 -6.43 13.75 -15.54
CA ILE A 176 -5.00 13.85 -15.89
C ILE A 176 -4.61 12.80 -16.93
N ALA A 177 -5.15 11.58 -16.82
CA ALA A 177 -4.88 10.47 -17.71
C ALA A 177 -6.21 9.88 -18.24
N PRO A 178 -6.95 10.61 -19.10
CA PRO A 178 -8.21 10.10 -19.65
C PRO A 178 -7.97 8.85 -20.51
N ASN A 179 -8.94 7.93 -20.51
CA ASN A 179 -8.92 6.77 -21.38
C ASN A 179 -8.91 7.26 -22.83
N ARG A 180 -7.85 6.93 -23.58
CA ARG A 180 -7.72 7.22 -25.02
C ARG A 180 -8.39 6.12 -25.83
#